data_AF-I4FTC7-F1
#
_entry.id   AF-I4FTC7-F1
#
_cell.length_a   1.000
_cell.length_b   1.000
_cell.length_c   1.000
_cell.angle_alpha   90.00
_cell.angle_beta   90.00
_cell.angle_gamma   90.00
#
_symmetry.space_group_name_H-M   'P 1'
#
loop_
_entity.id
_entity.type
_entity.pdbx_description
1 polymer ?
#
loop_
_entity_poly.entity_id
_entity_poly.type
_entity_poly.pdbx_seq_one_letter_code
_entity_poly.pdbx_strand_id
1 'polypeptide(L)'
;MFSLSDLRETKVYQEALEEGREEGREEGREEGELSAKKSLILRQLNLKLGSIPLKLEQKIKQLNPNQLDNLALALLNFSDLEDLHQWLN
;
A
#
# COMPACT_ATOMS: atom_id res chain seq x y z
N MET A 1 -26.72 32.84 -18.97
CA MET A 1 -25.42 32.56 -18.33
C MET A 1 -25.36 31.06 -18.13
N PHE A 2 -24.35 30.38 -18.65
CA PHE A 2 -24.22 28.93 -18.52
C PHE A 2 -23.85 28.60 -17.07
N SER A 3 -24.63 27.75 -16.41
CA SER A 3 -24.48 27.40 -14.99
C SER A 3 -23.73 26.07 -14.82
N LEU A 4 -23.24 25.81 -13.61
CA LEU A 4 -22.65 24.51 -13.27
C LEU A 4 -23.64 23.37 -13.45
N SER A 5 -24.93 23.60 -13.23
CA SER A 5 -25.99 22.62 -13.46
C SER A 5 -26.09 22.26 -14.95
N ASP A 6 -26.02 23.26 -15.83
CA ASP A 6 -26.03 23.04 -17.28
C ASP A 6 -24.80 22.24 -17.74
N LEU A 7 -23.65 22.44 -17.10
CA LEU A 7 -22.44 21.65 -17.37
C LEU A 7 -22.61 20.19 -16.94
N ARG A 8 -23.27 19.91 -15.81
CA ARG A 8 -23.46 18.54 -15.30
C ARG A 8 -24.33 17.66 -16.19
N GLU A 9 -25.23 18.28 -16.95
CA GLU A 9 -26.07 17.59 -17.92
C GLU A 9 -25.35 17.35 -19.26
N THR A 10 -24.19 17.97 -19.48
CA THR A 10 -23.40 17.69 -20.67
C THR A 10 -22.84 16.28 -20.63
N LYS A 11 -22.83 15.62 -21.79
CA LYS A 11 -22.22 14.30 -21.98
C LYS A 11 -20.76 14.27 -21.51
N VAL A 12 -19.99 15.32 -21.83
CA VAL A 12 -18.57 15.43 -21.43
C VAL A 12 -18.40 15.42 -19.92
N TYR A 13 -19.27 16.09 -19.15
CA TYR A 13 -19.18 16.05 -17.69
C TYR A 13 -19.53 14.67 -17.13
N GLN A 14 -20.53 13.99 -17.69
CA GLN A 14 -20.91 12.65 -17.25
C GLN A 14 -19.81 11.63 -17.52
N GLU A 15 -19.21 11.68 -18.72
CA GLU A 15 -18.05 10.86 -19.09
C GLU A 15 -16.87 11.13 -18.15
N ALA A 16 -16.51 12.39 -17.92
CA ALA A 16 -15.42 12.73 -17.00
C ALA A 16 -15.69 12.30 -15.54
N LEU A 17 -16.95 12.32 -15.10
CA LEU A 17 -17.33 11.83 -13.77
C LEU A 17 -17.25 10.30 -13.68
N GLU A 18 -17.56 9.60 -14.76
CA GLU A 18 -17.46 8.15 -14.85
C GLU A 18 -15.99 7.72 -14.88
N GLU A 19 -15.18 8.33 -15.75
CA GLU A 19 -13.72 8.13 -15.79
C GLU A 19 -13.08 8.39 -14.42
N GLY A 20 -13.38 9.52 -13.77
CA GLY A 20 -12.83 9.83 -12.45
C GLY A 20 -13.29 8.85 -11.34
N ARG A 21 -14.46 8.23 -11.48
CA ARG A 21 -14.89 7.16 -10.56
C ARG A 21 -14.16 5.85 -10.80
N GLU A 22 -13.91 5.52 -12.06
CA GLU A 22 -13.12 4.34 -12.44
C GLU A 22 -11.67 4.49 -11.96
N GLU A 23 -11.02 5.61 -12.28
CA GLU A 23 -9.66 5.93 -11.81
C GLU A 23 -9.57 5.88 -10.28
N GLY A 24 -10.48 6.56 -9.57
CA GLY A 24 -10.47 6.56 -8.11
C GLY A 24 -10.72 5.18 -7.49
N ARG A 25 -11.47 4.30 -8.17
CA ARG A 25 -11.65 2.91 -7.74
C ARG A 25 -10.40 2.08 -7.96
N GLU A 26 -9.71 2.27 -9.07
CA GLU A 26 -8.44 1.59 -9.37
C GLU A 26 -7.34 2.01 -8.40
N GLU A 27 -7.12 3.32 -8.22
CA GLU A 27 -6.17 3.87 -7.26
C GLU A 27 -6.45 3.36 -5.84
N GLY A 28 -7.72 3.42 -5.39
CA GLY A 28 -8.11 2.94 -4.07
C GLY A 28 -7.89 1.43 -3.88
N ARG A 29 -8.03 0.63 -4.95
CA ARG A 29 -7.72 -0.81 -4.90
C ARG A 29 -6.22 -1.03 -4.75
N GLU A 30 -5.39 -0.34 -5.52
CA GLU A 30 -3.93 -0.46 -5.47
C GLU A 30 -3.36 -0.02 -4.12
N GLU A 31 -3.81 1.13 -3.60
CA GLU A 31 -3.44 1.61 -2.27
C GLU A 31 -3.88 0.63 -1.17
N GLY A 32 -5.10 0.09 -1.29
CA GLY A 32 -5.65 -0.89 -0.37
C GLY A 32 -4.83 -2.18 -0.33
N GLU A 33 -4.47 -2.72 -1.50
CA GLU A 33 -3.62 -3.90 -1.63
C GLU A 33 -2.23 -3.68 -1.01
N LEU A 34 -1.61 -2.52 -1.29
CA LEU A 34 -0.31 -2.17 -0.73
C LEU A 34 -0.35 -2.02 0.80
N SER A 35 -1.38 -1.36 1.33
CA SER A 35 -1.59 -1.19 2.76
C SER A 35 -1.81 -2.53 3.47
N ALA A 36 -2.66 -3.40 2.89
CA ALA A 36 -2.92 -4.73 3.41
C ALA A 36 -1.65 -5.58 3.45
N LYS A 37 -0.84 -5.55 2.38
CA LYS A 37 0.44 -6.26 2.30
C LYS A 37 1.42 -5.79 3.37
N LYS A 38 1.59 -4.48 3.56
CA LYS A 38 2.45 -3.91 4.61
C LYS A 38 2.01 -4.38 6.00
N SER A 39 0.70 -4.30 6.28
CA SER A 39 0.12 -4.71 7.57
C SER A 39 0.35 -6.20 7.83
N LEU A 40 0.14 -7.04 6.82
CA LEU A 40 0.33 -8.49 6.94
C LEU A 40 1.79 -8.86 7.18
N ILE A 41 2.73 -8.24 6.47
CA ILE A 41 4.18 -8.45 6.68
C ILE A 41 4.59 -8.05 8.10
N LEU A 42 4.15 -6.88 8.57
CA LEU A 42 4.45 -6.42 9.94
C LEU A 42 3.87 -7.36 11.00
N ARG A 43 2.66 -7.89 10.79
CA ARG A 43 2.06 -8.86 11.71
C ARG A 43 2.83 -10.17 11.73
N GLN A 44 3.24 -10.69 10.57
CA GLN A 44 4.05 -11.91 10.47
C GLN A 44 5.41 -11.75 11.16
N LEU A 45 6.10 -10.64 10.90
CA LEU A 45 7.37 -10.35 11.54
C LEU A 45 7.21 -10.21 13.06
N ASN A 46 6.14 -9.56 13.56
CA ASN A 46 5.89 -9.47 14.99
C ASN A 46 5.60 -10.84 15.64
N LEU A 47 4.90 -11.72 14.93
CA LEU A 47 4.64 -13.09 15.40
C LEU A 47 5.92 -13.94 15.46
N LYS A 48 6.83 -13.74 14.50
CA LYS A 48 8.03 -14.56 14.35
C LYS A 48 9.21 -14.06 15.18
N LEU A 49 9.41 -12.74 15.25
CA LEU A 49 10.57 -12.10 15.87
C LEU A 49 10.23 -11.40 17.20
N GLY A 50 8.94 -11.37 17.58
CA GLY A 50 8.46 -10.57 18.70
C GLY A 50 8.32 -9.10 18.33
N SER A 51 8.32 -8.23 19.34
CA SER A 51 8.07 -6.79 19.16
C SER A 51 9.11 -6.14 18.26
N ILE A 52 8.70 -5.67 17.08
CA ILE A 52 9.58 -4.95 16.16
C ILE A 52 9.77 -3.50 16.63
N PRO A 53 11.00 -2.96 16.67
CA PRO A 53 11.23 -1.56 16.96
C PRO A 53 10.58 -0.62 15.94
N LEU A 54 9.99 0.49 16.42
CA LEU A 54 9.31 1.48 15.57
C LEU A 54 10.14 1.97 14.37
N LYS A 55 11.47 2.09 14.55
CA LYS A 55 12.39 2.49 13.48
C LYS A 55 12.41 1.50 12.31
N LEU A 56 12.37 0.21 12.60
CA LEU A 56 12.29 -0.82 11.56
C LEU A 56 10.92 -0.85 10.90
N GLU A 57 9.86 -0.71 11.69
CA GLU A 57 8.50 -0.62 11.17
C GLU A 57 8.36 0.54 10.16
N GLN A 58 8.94 1.70 10.48
CA GLN A 58 8.96 2.85 9.57
C GLN A 58 9.73 2.57 8.28
N LYS A 59 10.90 1.90 8.36
CA LYS A 59 11.63 1.46 7.16
C LYS A 59 10.78 0.53 6.30
N ILE A 60 10.12 -0.47 6.90
CA ILE A 60 9.25 -1.42 6.19
C ILE A 60 8.09 -0.70 5.50
N LYS A 61 7.48 0.29 6.15
CA LYS A 61 6.40 1.10 5.58
C LYS A 61 6.83 1.93 4.37
N GLN A 62 8.12 2.24 4.24
CA GLN A 62 8.70 2.98 3.12
C GLN A 62 9.15 2.08 1.96
N LEU A 63 9.14 0.75 2.13
CA LEU A 63 9.46 -0.19 1.06
C LEU A 63 8.46 -0.08 -0.09
N ASN A 64 8.98 -0.21 -1.31
CA ASN A 64 8.16 -0.30 -2.51
C ASN A 64 7.50 -1.69 -2.65
N PRO A 65 6.51 -1.86 -3.54
CA PRO A 65 5.77 -3.12 -3.68
C PRO A 65 6.66 -4.35 -3.91
N ASN A 66 7.69 -4.23 -4.76
CA ASN A 66 8.62 -5.32 -5.08
C ASN A 66 9.49 -5.70 -3.88
N GLN A 67 9.97 -4.71 -3.12
CA GLN A 67 10.70 -4.95 -1.89
C GLN A 67 9.81 -5.65 -0.85
N LEU A 68 8.53 -5.30 -0.77
CA LEU A 68 7.58 -5.98 0.11
C LEU A 68 7.35 -7.43 -0.31
N ASP A 69 7.30 -7.76 -1.60
CA ASP A 69 7.25 -9.16 -2.06
C ASP A 69 8.50 -9.94 -1.64
N ASN A 70 9.67 -9.35 -1.86
CA ASN A 70 10.93 -9.97 -1.46
C ASN A 70 11.01 -10.16 0.05
N LEU A 71 10.55 -9.19 0.84
CA LEU A 71 10.47 -9.30 2.29
C LEU A 71 9.49 -10.39 2.73
N ALA A 72 8.33 -10.51 2.06
CA ALA A 72 7.32 -11.54 2.34
C ALA A 72 7.87 -12.97 2.20
N LEU A 73 8.83 -13.18 1.29
CA LEU A 73 9.51 -14.45 1.12
C LEU A 73 10.71 -14.61 2.07
N ALA A 74 11.54 -13.57 2.18
CA ALA A 74 12.74 -13.59 3.01
C ALA A 74 12.41 -13.80 4.50
N LEU A 75 11.32 -13.20 4.98
CA LEU A 75 10.91 -13.27 6.38
C LEU A 75 10.65 -14.70 6.86
N LEU A 76 10.32 -15.62 5.95
CA LEU A 76 10.10 -17.03 6.31
C LEU A 76 11.39 -17.68 6.84
N ASN A 77 12.54 -17.19 6.40
CA ASN A 77 13.87 -17.72 6.76
C ASN A 77 14.54 -16.96 7.91
N PHE A 78 13.93 -15.89 8.44
CA PHE A 78 14.51 -15.19 9.58
C PHE A 78 14.51 -16.07 10.83
N SER A 79 15.51 -15.91 11.68
CA SER A 79 15.65 -16.57 12.97
C SER A 79 15.50 -15.57 14.11
N ASP A 80 15.98 -14.34 13.91
CA ASP A 80 15.92 -13.27 14.91
C ASP A 80 15.78 -11.87 14.27
N LEU A 81 15.80 -10.83 15.11
CA LEU A 81 15.71 -9.43 14.66
C LEU A 81 16.94 -8.96 13.88
N GLU A 82 18.11 -9.60 14.04
CA GLU A 82 19.32 -9.22 13.32
C GLU A 82 19.18 -9.54 11.83
N ASP A 83 18.57 -10.67 11.47
CA ASP A 83 18.28 -11.00 10.07
C ASP A 83 17.45 -9.92 9.37
N LEU A 84 16.42 -9.40 10.07
CA LEU A 84 15.60 -8.30 9.57
C LEU A 84 16.40 -7.00 9.47
N HIS A 85 17.27 -6.71 10.46
CA HIS A 85 18.14 -5.55 10.44
C HIS A 85 19.11 -5.58 9.24
N GLN A 86 19.72 -6.73 8.96
CA GLN A 86 20.63 -6.92 7.83
C GLN A 86 19.91 -6.79 6.49
N TRP A 87 18.70 -7.35 6.38
CA TRP A 87 17.92 -7.25 5.15
C TRP A 87 17.48 -5.80 4.82
N LEU A 88 17.24 -4.97 5.85
CA LEU A 88 16.79 -3.58 5.73
C LEU A 88 17.92 -2.54 5.59
N ASN A 89 19.17 -2.97 5.50
CA ASN A 89 20.34 -2.12 5.27
C ASN A 89 20.82 -2.25 3.83
#